data_AF-B8IET7-F1
#
_entry.id   AF-B8IET7-F1
#
_cell.length_a   1.000
_cell.length_b   1.000
_cell.length_c   1.000
_cell.angle_alpha   90.00
_cell.angle_beta   90.00
_cell.angle_gamma   90.00
#
_symmetry.space_group_name_H-M   'P 1'
#
loop_
_entity.id
_entity.type
_entity.pdbx_description
1 polymer ?
#
loop_
_entity_poly.entity_id
_entity_poly.type
_entity_poly.pdbx_seq_one_letter_code
_entity_poly.pdbx_strand_id
1 'polypeptide(L)'
;MRLREKDSKNGEVATKGWDEAQAALLAGTHVSAEDEGGEGERGPDQPAAQSPKPGSEPSGGDDLDGKTRPELEAFAVERGVDVSGAETRADVIAALRARP
;
A
#
# COMPACT_ATOMS: atom_id res chain seq x y z
N MET A 1 -0.67 -2.16 -11.37
CA MET A 1 0.29 -1.04 -11.47
C MET A 1 0.46 -0.69 -12.94
N ARG A 2 0.59 0.59 -13.30
CA ARG A 2 0.71 1.04 -14.70
C ARG A 2 2.15 1.42 -15.02
N LEU A 3 2.73 0.76 -16.01
CA LEU A 3 4.13 0.93 -16.36
C LEU A 3 4.26 1.21 -17.85
N ARG A 4 5.18 2.09 -18.19
CA ARG A 4 5.62 2.34 -19.57
C ARG A 4 7.09 1.98 -19.69
N GLU A 5 7.52 1.52 -20.84
CA GLU A 5 8.92 1.22 -21.08
C GLU A 5 9.77 2.50 -21.03
N LYS A 6 10.93 2.45 -20.37
CA LYS A 6 11.75 3.61 -20.04
C LYS A 6 12.29 4.39 -21.24
N ASP A 7 12.44 3.72 -22.38
CA ASP A 7 12.98 4.30 -23.63
C ASP A 7 11.91 4.56 -24.70
N SER A 8 10.65 4.22 -24.42
CA SER A 8 9.57 4.40 -25.37
C SER A 8 8.79 5.69 -25.09
N LYS A 9 9.03 6.73 -25.89
CA LYS A 9 8.26 7.99 -25.88
C LYS A 9 6.77 7.82 -26.17
N ASN A 10 6.40 6.69 -26.76
CA ASN A 10 5.02 6.27 -27.02
C ASN A 10 4.70 4.92 -26.35
N GLY A 11 5.46 4.57 -25.30
CA GLY A 11 5.40 3.26 -24.66
C GLY A 11 4.00 2.94 -24.18
N GLU A 12 3.46 1.83 -24.68
CA GLU A 12 2.14 1.36 -24.28
C GLU A 12 2.11 1.18 -22.76
N VAL A 13 1.16 1.85 -22.10
CA VAL A 13 1.00 1.76 -20.66
C VAL A 13 0.37 0.40 -20.35
N ALA A 14 1.22 -0.56 -20.03
CA ALA A 14 0.78 -1.89 -19.64
C ALA A 14 0.33 -1.88 -18.18
N THR A 15 -0.87 -2.43 -17.93
CA THR A 15 -1.34 -2.69 -16.56
C THR A 15 -0.80 -4.06 -16.14
N LYS A 16 0.24 -4.06 -15.30
CA LYS A 16 0.89 -5.27 -14.78
C LYS A 16 0.51 -5.53 -13.32
N GLY A 17 0.59 -6.80 -12.93
CA GLY A 17 0.54 -7.20 -11.51
C GLY A 17 1.67 -6.54 -10.71
N TRP A 18 1.46 -6.32 -9.42
CA TRP A 18 2.39 -5.56 -8.57
C TRP A 18 3.80 -6.18 -8.51
N ASP A 19 3.89 -7.50 -8.42
CA ASP A 19 5.15 -8.25 -8.43
C ASP A 19 5.91 -8.07 -9.76
N GLU A 20 5.21 -8.25 -10.89
CA GLU A 20 5.78 -8.09 -12.23
C GLU A 20 6.20 -6.65 -12.51
N ALA A 21 5.44 -5.69 -12.00
CA ALA A 21 5.73 -4.28 -12.09
C ALA A 21 7.00 -3.88 -11.31
N GLN A 22 7.13 -4.37 -10.08
CA GLN A 22 8.30 -4.08 -9.26
C GLN A 22 9.56 -4.71 -9.84
N ALA A 23 9.47 -5.94 -10.36
CA ALA A 23 10.56 -6.58 -11.09
C ALA A 23 10.99 -5.77 -12.33
N ALA A 24 10.04 -5.21 -13.09
CA ALA A 24 10.33 -4.39 -14.27
C ALA A 24 10.94 -3.02 -13.93
N LEU A 25 10.52 -2.41 -12.82
CA LEU A 25 11.12 -1.19 -12.29
C LEU A 25 12.54 -1.43 -11.77
N LEU A 26 12.75 -2.53 -11.03
CA LEU A 26 14.06 -2.94 -10.52
C LEU A 26 15.03 -3.31 -11.64
N ALA A 27 14.54 -3.97 -12.68
CA ALA A 27 15.30 -4.25 -13.89
C ALA A 27 15.59 -2.98 -14.72
N GLY A 28 14.96 -1.86 -14.38
CA GLY A 28 15.14 -0.57 -15.05
C GLY A 28 14.61 -0.53 -16.49
N THR A 29 13.80 -1.52 -16.88
CA THR A 29 13.23 -1.62 -18.24
C THR A 29 11.95 -0.79 -18.38
N HIS A 30 11.25 -0.57 -17.27
CA HIS A 30 10.00 0.19 -17.22
C HIS A 30 10.04 1.30 -16.18
N VAL A 31 9.20 2.32 -16.35
CA VAL A 31 8.96 3.43 -15.41
C VAL A 31 7.47 3.53 -15.09
N SER A 32 7.14 4.01 -13.90
CA SER A 32 5.76 4.25 -13.48
C SER A 32 5.12 5.29 -14.39
N ALA A 33 3.95 4.95 -14.93
CA ALA A 33 3.17 5.85 -15.79
C ALA A 33 2.11 6.64 -14.99
N GLU A 34 2.22 6.68 -13.66
CA GLU A 34 1.21 7.27 -12.77
C GLU A 34 1.35 8.80 -12.63
N ASP A 35 2.40 9.41 -13.20
CA ASP A 35 2.75 10.83 -12.96
C ASP A 35 2.70 11.76 -14.20
N GLU A 36 2.53 11.24 -15.42
CA GLU A 36 2.66 12.11 -16.62
C GLU A 36 1.37 12.20 -17.44
N GLY A 37 0.52 13.16 -17.04
CA GLY A 37 -0.65 13.64 -17.78
C GLY A 37 -1.46 14.68 -16.99
N GLY A 38 -0.90 15.88 -16.79
CA GLY A 38 -1.64 17.07 -16.27
C GLY A 38 -2.85 17.44 -17.16
N GLU A 39 -3.81 18.28 -16.77
CA GLU A 39 -3.83 19.42 -15.86
C GLU A 39 -5.25 19.57 -15.25
N GLY A 40 -5.29 19.99 -13.99
CA GLY A 40 -6.48 20.52 -13.34
C GLY A 40 -6.00 21.43 -12.23
N GLU A 41 -5.89 22.72 -12.54
CA GLU A 41 -5.40 23.82 -11.71
C GLU A 41 -5.63 23.67 -10.19
N ARG A 42 -4.56 23.82 -9.40
CA ARG A 42 -4.66 24.49 -8.10
C ARG A 42 -3.34 25.22 -7.81
N GLY A 43 -3.38 26.54 -7.98
CA GLY A 43 -2.23 27.44 -7.90
C GLY A 43 -1.59 27.57 -6.51
N PRO A 44 -0.51 28.37 -6.41
CA PRO A 44 0.35 28.44 -5.24
C PRO A 44 -0.14 29.51 -4.26
N ASP A 45 -1.17 29.21 -3.47
CA ASP A 45 -1.39 29.79 -2.13
C ASP A 45 -2.66 29.17 -1.51
N GLN A 46 -2.52 28.21 -0.61
CA GLN A 46 -3.27 28.17 0.66
C GLN A 46 -2.80 27.02 1.57
N PRO A 47 -2.38 27.31 2.81
CA PRO A 47 -2.04 26.33 3.83
C PRO A 47 -3.26 26.02 4.73
N ALA A 48 -3.69 24.77 4.81
CA ALA A 48 -4.53 24.22 5.89
C ALA A 48 -4.53 22.68 5.73
N ALA A 49 -3.88 21.92 6.60
CA ALA A 49 -4.50 21.41 7.83
C ALA A 49 -5.94 20.90 7.59
N GLN A 50 -6.09 19.57 7.63
CA GLN A 50 -7.28 18.84 8.07
C GLN A 50 -8.62 19.16 7.40
N SER A 51 -9.16 18.20 6.65
CA SER A 51 -10.57 17.82 6.84
C SER A 51 -10.88 16.41 6.31
N PRO A 52 -11.80 15.72 6.98
CA PRO A 52 -11.82 14.27 7.14
C PRO A 52 -12.62 13.58 6.04
N LYS A 53 -12.29 12.33 5.73
CA LYS A 53 -13.27 11.45 5.07
C LYS A 53 -14.40 11.22 6.09
N PRO A 54 -15.67 11.56 5.78
CA PRO A 54 -16.77 11.23 6.67
C PRO A 54 -16.96 9.71 6.63
N GLY A 55 -16.51 9.01 7.68
CA GLY A 55 -16.86 7.61 7.88
C GLY A 55 -15.86 6.70 8.56
N SER A 56 -14.61 7.09 8.83
CA SER A 56 -13.68 6.20 9.55
C SER A 56 -12.55 6.96 10.23
N GLU A 57 -12.80 7.49 11.42
CA GLU A 57 -11.77 7.65 12.45
C GLU A 57 -12.40 7.24 13.79
N PRO A 58 -11.63 6.73 14.78
CA PRO A 58 -10.18 6.66 14.84
C PRO A 58 -9.69 5.22 15.08
N SER A 59 -8.59 4.82 14.47
CA SER A 59 -7.72 3.79 15.04
C SER A 59 -6.40 4.00 14.33
N GLY A 60 -5.31 4.40 14.95
CA GLY A 60 -4.71 3.64 16.06
C GLY A 60 -4.32 2.21 15.64
N GLY A 61 -4.74 1.75 14.47
CA GLY A 61 -4.53 0.42 13.96
C GLY A 61 -3.21 0.40 13.22
N ASP A 62 -2.15 0.11 13.97
CA ASP A 62 -0.95 -0.60 13.54
C ASP A 62 -1.14 -1.18 12.12
N ASP A 63 -0.30 -0.79 11.16
CA ASP A 63 -0.30 -1.17 9.73
C ASP A 63 -0.14 -2.70 9.50
N LEU A 64 -0.98 -3.50 10.14
CA LEU A 64 -1.03 -4.96 10.08
C LEU A 64 -1.62 -5.42 8.75
N ASP A 65 -2.51 -4.60 8.15
CA ASP A 65 -3.08 -4.88 6.82
C ASP A 65 -2.07 -4.71 5.67
N GLY A 66 -0.91 -4.09 5.91
CA GLY A 66 0.20 -4.05 4.96
C GLY A 66 1.24 -5.16 5.16
N LYS A 67 1.28 -5.78 6.35
CA LYS A 67 2.31 -6.76 6.74
C LYS A 67 2.01 -8.16 6.22
N THR A 68 3.06 -8.92 5.94
CA THR A 68 2.93 -10.32 5.52
C THR A 68 2.53 -11.21 6.71
N ARG A 69 1.98 -12.41 6.46
CA ARG A 69 1.61 -13.36 7.52
C ARG A 69 2.76 -13.65 8.52
N PRO A 70 4.01 -13.94 8.09
CA PRO A 70 5.11 -14.17 9.04
C PRO A 70 5.47 -12.93 9.85
N GLU A 71 5.33 -11.72 9.28
CA GLU A 71 5.50 -10.49 10.04
C GLU A 71 4.40 -10.32 11.08
N LEU A 72 3.16 -10.65 10.75
CA LEU A 72 2.05 -10.60 11.70
C LEU A 72 2.21 -11.60 12.84
N GLU A 73 2.73 -12.80 12.56
CA GLU A 73 3.08 -13.78 13.59
C GLU A 73 4.23 -13.28 14.48
N ALA A 74 5.25 -12.64 13.91
CA ALA A 74 6.31 -12.00 14.69
C ALA A 74 5.77 -10.86 15.58
N PHE A 75 4.88 -10.02 15.05
CA PHE A 75 4.17 -9.00 15.81
C PHE A 75 3.29 -9.61 16.90
N ALA A 76 2.66 -10.76 16.64
CA ALA A 76 1.88 -11.48 17.64
C ALA A 76 2.76 -11.99 18.78
N VAL A 77 3.93 -12.57 18.48
CA VAL A 77 4.89 -12.99 19.50
C VAL A 77 5.39 -11.80 20.32
N GLU A 78 5.74 -10.69 19.67
CA GLU A 78 6.19 -9.47 20.35
C GLU A 78 5.12 -8.87 21.28
N ARG A 79 3.86 -8.94 20.86
CA ARG A 79 2.69 -8.46 21.62
C ARG A 79 2.14 -9.51 22.60
N GLY A 80 2.68 -10.73 22.60
CA GLY A 80 2.17 -11.86 23.38
C GLY A 80 0.73 -12.26 23.03
N VAL A 81 0.35 -12.19 21.76
CA VAL A 81 -0.95 -12.59 21.22
C VAL A 81 -0.84 -14.01 20.67
N ASP A 82 -1.70 -14.92 21.13
CA ASP A 82 -1.78 -16.26 20.55
C ASP A 82 -2.56 -16.20 19.23
N VAL A 83 -1.87 -16.62 18.18
CA VAL A 83 -2.43 -16.72 16.82
C VAL A 83 -2.48 -18.17 16.36
N SER A 84 -2.37 -19.12 17.30
CA SER A 84 -2.36 -20.55 17.01
C SER A 84 -3.71 -21.05 16.49
N GLY A 85 -4.80 -20.32 16.80
CA GLY A 85 -6.14 -20.55 16.25
C GLY A 85 -6.39 -19.89 14.89
N ALA A 86 -5.47 -19.04 14.41
CA ALA A 86 -5.64 -18.28 13.18
C ALA A 86 -5.14 -19.06 11.96
N GLU A 87 -6.08 -19.58 11.16
CA GLU A 87 -5.74 -20.32 9.93
C GLU A 87 -5.31 -19.39 8.78
N THR A 88 -5.81 -18.15 8.80
CA THR A 88 -5.60 -17.18 7.72
C THR A 88 -4.94 -15.90 8.24
N ARG A 89 -4.26 -15.20 7.34
CA ARG A 89 -3.65 -13.88 7.63
C ARG A 89 -4.66 -12.90 8.24
N ALA A 90 -5.88 -12.86 7.70
CA ALA A 90 -6.92 -11.97 8.20
C ALA A 90 -7.30 -12.30 9.65
N ASP A 91 -7.28 -13.58 10.01
CA ASP A 91 -7.56 -14.06 11.36
C ASP A 91 -6.45 -13.64 12.35
N VAL A 92 -5.19 -13.73 11.92
CA VAL A 92 -4.03 -13.20 12.66
C VAL A 92 -4.18 -11.68 12.89
N ILE A 93 -4.55 -10.92 11.85
CA ILE A 93 -4.78 -9.47 11.96
C ILE A 93 -5.95 -9.17 12.90
N ALA A 94 -7.04 -9.93 12.81
CA ALA A 94 -8.20 -9.77 13.68
C ALA A 94 -7.84 -10.04 15.15
N ALA A 95 -7.07 -11.09 15.43
CA ALA A 95 -6.57 -11.39 16.77
C ALA A 95 -5.68 -10.27 17.33
N LEU A 96 -4.81 -9.70 16.49
CA LEU A 96 -3.96 -8.57 16.85
C LEU A 96 -4.75 -7.27 17.08
N ARG A 97 -5.81 -7.02 16.30
CA ARG A 97 -6.68 -5.84 16.45
C ARG A 97 -7.68 -5.95 17.60
N ALA A 98 -8.01 -7.16 18.04
CA ALA A 98 -8.93 -7.38 19.14
C ALA A 98 -8.36 -6.96 20.51
N ARG A 99 -7.05 -6.69 20.60
CA ARG A 99 -6.40 -6.16 21.79
C ARG A 99 -6.06 -4.66 21.62
N PRO A 100 -6.63 -3.76 22.44
CA PRO A 100 -6.24 -2.35 22.49
C PRO A 100 -4.88 -2.14 23.18
#